data_AF-A0A924ZKP2-F1
#
_entry.id   AF-A0A924ZKP2-F1
#
_cell.length_a   1.000
_cell.length_b   1.000
_cell.length_c   1.000
_cell.angle_alpha   90.00
_cell.angle_beta   90.00
_cell.angle_gamma   90.00
#
_symmetry.space_group_name_H-M   'P 1'
#
loop_
_entity.id
_entity.type
_entity.pdbx_description
1 polymer ?
#
loop_
_entity_poly.entity_id
_entity_poly.type
_entity_poly.pdbx_seq_one_letter_code
_entity_poly.pdbx_strand_id
1 'polypeptide(L)'
;MRNQKKNRIVNMLKIIFAVTFLNFLPSFAQADARVMNAGEAKGQLVFLTSTDIETRSPKFLGLTPLSIPVFEQLPVELAVVAGAITMQQQNLLSHVQLKSRARKTPNLDISELAGGMSSDLLKTFKDGDWIHMLLEKDGRIVLEASNEADAVAFAKTKRMEPIKLQADFTDKRIFNTSENGWQDFVKIGSKGANYAELFKVLNTADRVVVRPGFAVPFYYYQEFIEMNPDIKTAIHKVLIDPLMKKVSKVEYREQKLKALRDMIQSDQSKINPVLVDELIRRMDLEKDSDGLPRKFKLRSSTNAEDLPNFNGAGLYSSLTYKPYKKDKEISREAKLVAVKKAMRLVWSSIWNYKAFEERSYFEIPHEEVAMGIQIKPSFSNEEVDGVLVTKNIAKDPKLKGPGVYFEAQRGDEYGVANPKSGDRPERILVLYDEANPLDQTAYRIHVLSKSNIADDKKTVLANDNPSPIMSDAEIKDLIALALKAHIQFKPTVGENAADFALDLEFKVDTKDTGNRRIYYEQARPYIE
;
A
#
# COMPACT_ATOMS: atom_id res chain seq x y z
N MET A 1 17.62 80.63 -19.37
CA MET A 1 16.35 81.40 -19.28
C MET A 1 15.32 80.64 -20.11
N ARG A 2 14.49 79.83 -19.47
CA ARG A 2 13.13 80.18 -18.99
C ARG A 2 12.12 80.25 -20.13
N ASN A 3 11.03 79.51 -19.94
CA ASN A 3 9.76 79.51 -20.68
C ASN A 3 9.68 78.66 -21.94
N GLN A 4 9.52 77.35 -21.75
CA GLN A 4 8.44 76.58 -22.40
C GLN A 4 8.16 75.28 -21.60
N LYS A 5 7.72 75.45 -20.35
CA LYS A 5 7.08 74.42 -19.53
C LYS A 5 5.90 75.08 -18.82
N LYS A 6 4.75 75.09 -19.49
CA LYS A 6 3.39 75.30 -18.93
C LYS A 6 2.42 75.45 -20.09
N ASN A 7 1.85 74.32 -20.52
CA ASN A 7 0.51 74.16 -21.10
C ASN A 7 0.41 72.79 -21.78
N ARG A 8 0.24 71.75 -20.96
CA ARG A 8 -0.42 70.48 -21.27
C ARG A 8 -0.73 69.79 -19.94
N ILE A 9 -1.42 70.53 -19.09
CA ILE A 9 -2.21 70.00 -17.97
C ILE A 9 -3.64 70.21 -18.46
N VAL A 10 -4.43 69.12 -18.47
CA VAL A 10 -5.79 68.94 -19.04
C VAL A 10 -5.74 68.06 -20.28
N ASN A 11 -6.34 66.86 -20.13
CA ASN A 11 -6.55 65.79 -21.12
C ASN A 11 -5.37 64.89 -21.50
N MET A 12 -4.91 64.07 -20.55
CA MET A 12 -4.64 62.65 -20.85
C MET A 12 -4.54 61.80 -19.56
N LEU A 13 -5.53 61.94 -18.66
CA LEU A 13 -5.67 61.12 -17.44
C LEU A 13 -6.97 60.32 -17.53
N LYS A 14 -7.07 59.40 -18.51
CA LYS A 14 -8.16 58.40 -18.61
C LYS A 14 -7.68 57.15 -19.35
N ILE A 15 -6.62 56.51 -18.88
CA ILE A 15 -6.42 55.06 -19.04
C ILE A 15 -5.77 54.58 -17.74
N ILE A 16 -6.56 54.55 -16.67
CA ILE A 16 -6.27 53.68 -15.53
C ILE A 16 -6.73 52.31 -16.01
N PHE A 17 -5.77 51.44 -16.36
CA PHE A 17 -6.05 50.02 -16.49
C PHE A 17 -6.56 49.56 -15.13
N ALA A 18 -7.86 49.27 -15.08
CA ALA A 18 -8.45 48.51 -14.00
C ALA A 18 -7.81 47.12 -14.04
N VAL A 19 -6.70 46.96 -13.32
CA VAL A 19 -6.30 45.65 -12.81
C VAL A 19 -7.35 45.31 -11.77
N THR A 20 -8.44 44.70 -12.23
CA THR A 20 -9.41 44.09 -11.36
C THR A 20 -8.66 43.01 -10.59
N PHE A 21 -8.28 43.32 -9.35
CA PHE A 21 -8.04 42.31 -8.32
C PHE A 21 -9.36 41.54 -8.20
N LEU A 22 -9.51 40.49 -9.01
CA LEU A 22 -10.56 39.51 -8.83
C LEU A 22 -10.22 38.83 -7.50
N ASN A 23 -11.03 39.11 -6.49
CA ASN A 23 -10.94 38.44 -5.21
C ASN A 23 -10.87 36.91 -5.43
N PHE A 24 -9.80 36.33 -4.90
CA PHE A 24 -9.56 34.90 -4.77
C PHE A 24 -10.64 34.27 -3.90
N LEU A 25 -11.77 33.92 -4.50
CA LEU A 25 -12.69 32.94 -3.95
C LEU A 25 -12.46 31.63 -4.71
N PRO A 26 -12.32 30.47 -4.04
CA PRO A 26 -12.44 29.20 -4.74
C PRO A 26 -13.76 29.22 -5.49
N SER A 27 -13.74 28.89 -6.79
CA SER A 27 -14.98 28.85 -7.56
C SER A 27 -15.94 27.89 -6.82
N PHE A 28 -17.17 28.31 -6.58
CA PHE A 28 -18.19 27.47 -5.93
C PHE A 28 -18.36 26.10 -6.62
N ALA A 29 -17.94 25.95 -7.87
CA ALA A 29 -17.94 24.70 -8.63
C ALA A 29 -16.91 23.65 -8.16
N GLN A 30 -16.03 23.97 -7.20
CA GLN A 30 -15.00 23.06 -6.69
C GLN A 30 -15.17 22.69 -5.21
N ALA A 31 -16.17 23.25 -4.51
CA ALA A 31 -16.30 23.15 -3.04
C ALA A 31 -16.44 21.70 -2.54
N ASP A 32 -16.93 20.79 -3.39
CA ASP A 32 -17.17 19.39 -3.04
C ASP A 32 -16.05 18.43 -3.50
N ALA A 33 -15.06 18.93 -4.24
CA ALA A 33 -13.87 18.15 -4.60
C ALA A 33 -12.83 18.21 -3.48
N ARG A 34 -12.19 17.08 -3.18
CA ARG A 34 -11.21 16.94 -2.09
C ARG A 34 -9.84 16.59 -2.63
N VAL A 35 -8.85 17.45 -2.35
CA VAL A 35 -7.44 17.16 -2.63
C VAL A 35 -6.94 16.13 -1.62
N MET A 36 -6.81 14.89 -2.06
CA MET A 36 -6.34 13.77 -1.22
C MET A 36 -4.81 13.79 -1.12
N ASN A 37 -4.13 14.06 -2.23
CA ASN A 37 -2.69 14.27 -2.28
C ASN A 37 -2.36 15.49 -3.16
N ALA A 38 -1.72 16.51 -2.57
CA ALA A 38 -1.28 17.68 -3.31
C ALA A 38 -0.09 17.33 -4.22
N GLY A 39 0.04 18.01 -5.34
CA GLY A 39 1.10 17.76 -6.30
C GLY A 39 0.81 18.36 -7.67
N GLU A 40 1.77 18.19 -8.56
CA GLU A 40 1.70 18.65 -9.94
C GLU A 40 1.98 17.48 -10.87
N ALA A 41 1.18 17.35 -11.92
CA ALA A 41 1.34 16.34 -12.95
C ALA A 41 1.01 16.91 -14.32
N LYS A 42 1.71 16.43 -15.34
CA LYS A 42 1.32 16.58 -16.75
C LYS A 42 1.14 15.20 -17.34
N GLY A 43 -0.01 14.92 -17.94
CA GLY A 43 -0.35 13.57 -18.37
C GLY A 43 -1.63 13.48 -19.18
N GLN A 44 -1.90 12.30 -19.72
CA GLN A 44 -3.07 12.00 -20.53
C GLN A 44 -4.25 11.57 -19.66
N LEU A 45 -5.38 12.23 -19.76
CA LEU A 45 -6.63 11.80 -19.13
C LEU A 45 -7.09 10.46 -19.70
N VAL A 46 -7.45 9.53 -18.81
CA VAL A 46 -7.98 8.22 -19.18
C VAL A 46 -9.24 7.96 -18.37
N PHE A 47 -10.42 8.09 -19.00
CA PHE A 47 -11.70 7.87 -18.33
C PHE A 47 -11.99 6.37 -18.24
N LEU A 48 -12.17 5.87 -17.03
CA LEU A 48 -12.34 4.44 -16.78
C LEU A 48 -13.68 4.20 -16.09
N THR A 49 -14.55 3.48 -16.81
CA THR A 49 -15.84 3.06 -16.28
C THR A 49 -15.68 1.94 -15.25
N SER A 50 -16.70 1.69 -14.43
CA SER A 50 -16.73 0.52 -13.53
C SER A 50 -16.46 -0.78 -14.31
N THR A 51 -17.06 -0.93 -15.50
CA THR A 51 -16.82 -2.08 -16.39
C THR A 51 -15.36 -2.20 -16.81
N ASP A 52 -14.68 -1.10 -17.16
CA ASP A 52 -13.26 -1.14 -17.53
C ASP A 52 -12.39 -1.69 -16.40
N ILE A 53 -12.70 -1.32 -15.17
CA ILE A 53 -11.96 -1.70 -13.97
C ILE A 53 -12.25 -3.15 -13.60
N GLU A 54 -13.53 -3.53 -13.54
CA GLU A 54 -13.98 -4.88 -13.17
C GLU A 54 -13.51 -5.94 -14.18
N THR A 55 -13.63 -5.64 -15.47
CA THR A 55 -13.21 -6.55 -16.55
C THR A 55 -11.72 -6.47 -16.87
N ARG A 56 -10.99 -5.53 -16.25
CA ARG A 56 -9.60 -5.21 -16.55
C ARG A 56 -9.40 -5.00 -18.06
N SER A 57 -10.16 -4.07 -18.63
CA SER A 57 -10.15 -3.81 -20.07
C SER A 57 -8.75 -3.43 -20.57
N PRO A 58 -8.47 -3.56 -21.88
CA PRO A 58 -7.20 -3.11 -22.45
C PRO A 58 -6.86 -1.65 -22.12
N LYS A 59 -7.88 -0.80 -21.95
CA LYS A 59 -7.73 0.60 -21.54
C LYS A 59 -7.20 0.73 -20.11
N PHE A 60 -7.78 -0.04 -19.17
CA PHE A 60 -7.30 -0.08 -17.78
C PHE A 60 -5.89 -0.69 -17.67
N LEU A 61 -5.64 -1.79 -18.38
CA LEU A 61 -4.32 -2.45 -18.38
C LEU A 61 -3.25 -1.64 -19.12
N GLY A 62 -3.65 -0.77 -20.04
CA GLY A 62 -2.78 0.10 -20.83
C GLY A 62 -2.33 1.38 -20.13
N LEU A 63 -2.74 1.61 -18.86
CA LEU A 63 -2.29 2.77 -18.09
C LEU A 63 -0.75 2.82 -18.00
N THR A 64 -0.22 4.03 -18.10
CA THR A 64 1.22 4.30 -18.09
C THR A 64 1.58 5.32 -17.00
N PRO A 65 2.88 5.47 -16.68
CA PRO A 65 3.35 6.58 -15.84
C PRO A 65 3.01 7.99 -16.34
N LEU A 66 2.49 8.15 -17.57
CA LEU A 66 2.02 9.43 -18.12
C LEU A 66 0.49 9.57 -18.05
N SER A 67 -0.23 8.55 -17.62
CA SER A 67 -1.70 8.59 -17.55
C SER A 67 -2.19 9.31 -16.29
N ILE A 68 -3.31 10.01 -16.39
CA ILE A 68 -4.11 10.56 -15.29
C ILE A 68 -5.49 9.90 -15.39
N PRO A 69 -5.67 8.69 -14.83
CA PRO A 69 -6.97 8.03 -14.85
C PRO A 69 -8.04 8.79 -14.05
N VAL A 70 -9.26 8.81 -14.60
CA VAL A 70 -10.50 9.20 -13.91
C VAL A 70 -11.30 7.93 -13.66
N PHE A 71 -11.34 7.49 -12.41
CA PHE A 71 -11.94 6.23 -12.00
C PHE A 71 -13.39 6.42 -11.55
N GLU A 72 -14.33 5.78 -12.25
CA GLU A 72 -15.72 5.67 -11.80
C GLU A 72 -15.85 4.79 -10.54
N GLN A 73 -14.97 3.80 -10.39
CA GLN A 73 -14.86 2.91 -9.23
C GLN A 73 -13.41 2.81 -8.76
N LEU A 74 -13.17 2.64 -7.45
CA LEU A 74 -11.79 2.48 -6.98
C LEU A 74 -11.20 1.14 -7.48
N PRO A 75 -10.05 1.16 -8.15
CA PRO A 75 -9.40 -0.07 -8.54
C PRO A 75 -8.76 -0.72 -7.30
N VAL A 76 -8.86 -2.05 -7.21
CA VAL A 76 -8.14 -2.83 -6.19
C VAL A 76 -6.62 -2.64 -6.34
N GLU A 77 -6.16 -2.43 -7.57
CA GLU A 77 -4.75 -2.26 -7.90
C GLU A 77 -4.54 -1.06 -8.82
N LEU A 78 -3.62 -0.17 -8.46
CA LEU A 78 -3.25 1.01 -9.25
C LEU A 78 -1.86 0.83 -9.87
N ALA A 79 -1.80 0.84 -11.20
CA ALA A 79 -0.55 0.94 -11.97
C ALA A 79 0.19 2.25 -11.68
N VAL A 80 1.44 2.39 -12.10
CA VAL A 80 2.15 3.67 -12.01
C VAL A 80 1.48 4.66 -12.96
N VAL A 81 1.05 5.81 -12.44
CA VAL A 81 0.32 6.86 -13.16
C VAL A 81 0.83 8.23 -12.71
N ALA A 82 0.66 9.26 -13.54
CA ALA A 82 1.13 10.62 -13.27
C ALA A 82 0.31 11.32 -12.16
N GLY A 83 -0.96 10.94 -12.01
CA GLY A 83 -1.89 11.40 -10.99
C GLY A 83 -3.19 10.60 -11.06
N ALA A 84 -4.13 10.82 -10.16
CA ALA A 84 -5.41 10.11 -10.16
C ALA A 84 -6.58 11.04 -9.81
N ILE A 85 -7.74 10.77 -10.42
CA ILE A 85 -9.02 11.40 -10.10
C ILE A 85 -10.02 10.26 -9.82
N THR A 86 -10.80 10.33 -8.74
CA THR A 86 -11.75 9.27 -8.36
C THR A 86 -13.16 9.82 -8.15
N MET A 87 -14.17 9.09 -8.63
CA MET A 87 -15.59 9.42 -8.42
C MET A 87 -16.23 8.67 -7.25
N GLN A 88 -15.45 7.84 -6.56
CA GLN A 88 -15.85 7.21 -5.31
C GLN A 88 -15.01 7.75 -4.16
N GLN A 89 -15.69 7.88 -3.02
CA GLN A 89 -15.09 8.39 -1.80
C GLN A 89 -13.87 7.54 -1.42
N GLN A 90 -12.71 8.19 -1.31
CA GLN A 90 -11.48 7.53 -0.89
C GLN A 90 -11.31 7.56 0.64
N ASN A 91 -10.87 6.44 1.21
CA ASN A 91 -10.37 6.40 2.59
C ASN A 91 -8.88 6.78 2.63
N LEU A 92 -8.43 7.31 3.77
CA LEU A 92 -7.04 7.80 3.94
C LEU A 92 -5.99 6.69 3.85
N LEU A 93 -6.39 5.45 4.16
CA LEU A 93 -5.54 4.26 4.10
C LEU A 93 -5.82 3.37 2.87
N SER A 94 -6.57 3.88 1.88
CA SER A 94 -6.81 3.16 0.63
C SER A 94 -5.54 3.02 -0.21
N HIS A 95 -5.42 1.94 -0.98
CA HIS A 95 -4.28 1.70 -1.87
C HIS A 95 -3.98 2.85 -2.86
N VAL A 96 -5.02 3.48 -3.43
CA VAL A 96 -4.87 4.61 -4.37
C VAL A 96 -4.18 5.77 -3.67
N GLN A 97 -4.63 6.11 -2.47
CA GLN A 97 -4.08 7.21 -1.68
C GLN A 97 -2.66 6.91 -1.18
N LEU A 98 -2.41 5.71 -0.63
CA LEU A 98 -1.09 5.31 -0.16
C LEU A 98 -0.05 5.31 -1.29
N LYS A 99 -0.42 4.81 -2.48
CA LYS A 99 0.45 4.84 -3.67
C LYS A 99 0.70 6.26 -4.16
N SER A 100 -0.32 7.11 -4.16
CA SER A 100 -0.18 8.50 -4.61
C SER A 100 0.79 9.29 -3.74
N ARG A 101 0.76 9.08 -2.42
CA ARG A 101 1.72 9.66 -1.47
C ARG A 101 3.14 9.16 -1.71
N ALA A 102 3.32 7.84 -1.73
CA ALA A 102 4.64 7.23 -1.96
C ALA A 102 5.27 7.70 -3.28
N ARG A 103 4.48 7.81 -4.35
CA ARG A 103 4.93 8.28 -5.66
C ARG A 103 5.02 9.80 -5.77
N LYS A 104 4.52 10.56 -4.79
CA LYS A 104 4.40 12.03 -4.84
C LYS A 104 3.60 12.52 -6.04
N THR A 105 2.54 11.80 -6.40
CA THR A 105 1.65 12.12 -7.53
C THR A 105 0.33 12.70 -7.03
N PRO A 106 -0.23 13.73 -7.67
CA PRO A 106 -1.49 14.34 -7.25
C PRO A 106 -2.67 13.35 -7.29
N ASN A 107 -3.53 13.40 -6.28
CA ASN A 107 -4.73 12.56 -6.13
C ASN A 107 -5.94 13.41 -5.73
N LEU A 108 -7.00 13.36 -6.54
CA LEU A 108 -8.21 14.15 -6.38
C LEU A 108 -9.43 13.23 -6.21
N ASP A 109 -10.21 13.47 -5.16
CA ASP A 109 -11.51 12.83 -4.95
C ASP A 109 -12.63 13.80 -5.34
N ILE A 110 -13.46 13.40 -6.30
CA ILE A 110 -14.62 14.16 -6.80
C ILE A 110 -15.95 13.46 -6.51
N SER A 111 -16.00 12.53 -5.53
CA SER A 111 -17.18 11.72 -5.25
C SER A 111 -18.41 12.52 -4.84
N GLU A 112 -18.21 13.68 -4.21
CA GLU A 112 -19.29 14.58 -3.80
C GLU A 112 -19.61 15.64 -4.87
N LEU A 113 -18.85 15.68 -5.97
CA LEU A 113 -19.05 16.66 -7.03
C LEU A 113 -20.19 16.21 -7.96
N ALA A 114 -21.26 17.01 -8.00
CA ALA A 114 -22.41 16.74 -8.86
C ALA A 114 -21.99 16.61 -10.34
N GLY A 115 -22.52 15.58 -11.01
CA GLY A 115 -22.26 15.31 -12.43
C GLY A 115 -20.99 14.51 -12.73
N GLY A 116 -20.10 14.28 -11.76
CA GLY A 116 -18.94 13.40 -11.95
C GLY A 116 -18.06 13.81 -13.14
N MET A 117 -17.92 12.93 -14.15
CA MET A 117 -17.19 13.24 -15.40
C MET A 117 -17.81 14.40 -16.20
N SER A 118 -19.11 14.67 -16.02
CA SER A 118 -19.82 15.80 -16.66
C SER A 118 -19.79 17.09 -15.83
N SER A 119 -19.07 17.10 -14.71
CA SER A 119 -18.95 18.27 -13.83
C SER A 119 -18.27 19.45 -14.54
N ASP A 120 -18.49 20.66 -14.04
CA ASP A 120 -17.84 21.87 -14.55
C ASP A 120 -16.31 21.80 -14.55
N LEU A 121 -15.74 20.99 -13.66
CA LEU A 121 -14.31 20.74 -13.56
C LEU A 121 -13.76 19.91 -14.74
N LEU A 122 -14.54 18.96 -15.27
CA LEU A 122 -14.09 18.00 -16.29
C LEU A 122 -14.77 18.15 -17.65
N LYS A 123 -15.92 18.85 -17.75
CA LYS A 123 -16.75 18.93 -18.97
C LYS A 123 -16.03 19.46 -20.21
N THR A 124 -14.93 20.21 -20.03
CA THR A 124 -14.14 20.76 -21.14
C THR A 124 -13.10 19.80 -21.68
N PHE A 125 -12.84 18.70 -20.98
CA PHE A 125 -11.84 17.69 -21.35
C PHE A 125 -12.52 16.41 -21.84
N LYS A 126 -11.83 15.71 -22.72
CA LYS A 126 -12.25 14.42 -23.28
C LYS A 126 -11.25 13.34 -22.91
N ASP A 127 -11.70 12.10 -22.99
CA ASP A 127 -10.82 10.95 -22.88
C ASP A 127 -9.66 11.04 -23.91
N GLY A 128 -8.43 10.86 -23.43
CA GLY A 128 -7.22 10.97 -24.24
C GLY A 128 -6.62 12.38 -24.32
N ASP A 129 -7.27 13.42 -23.78
CA ASP A 129 -6.70 14.77 -23.72
C ASP A 129 -5.48 14.80 -22.80
N TRP A 130 -4.48 15.59 -23.16
CA TRP A 130 -3.33 15.87 -22.31
C TRP A 130 -3.61 17.07 -21.45
N ILE A 131 -3.38 16.95 -20.14
CA ILE A 131 -3.64 18.01 -19.18
C ILE A 131 -2.43 18.29 -18.28
N HIS A 132 -2.43 19.50 -17.73
CA HIS A 132 -1.68 19.90 -16.55
C HIS A 132 -2.64 19.90 -15.37
N MET A 133 -2.32 19.12 -14.34
CA MET A 133 -3.05 19.03 -13.08
C MET A 133 -2.17 19.55 -11.94
N LEU A 134 -2.63 20.61 -11.28
CA LEU A 134 -2.01 21.16 -10.08
C LEU A 134 -3.04 21.14 -8.95
N LEU A 135 -2.70 20.41 -7.89
CA LEU A 135 -3.48 20.30 -6.66
C LEU A 135 -2.67 20.90 -5.51
N GLU A 136 -3.19 21.93 -4.86
CA GLU A 136 -2.50 22.59 -3.74
C GLU A 136 -2.98 22.11 -2.38
N LYS A 137 -2.13 22.32 -1.36
CA LYS A 137 -2.40 21.90 0.02
C LYS A 137 -3.58 22.62 0.66
N ASP A 138 -3.94 23.80 0.17
CA ASP A 138 -5.08 24.60 0.63
C ASP A 138 -6.40 24.19 -0.05
N GLY A 139 -6.37 23.20 -0.94
CA GLY A 139 -7.52 22.70 -1.69
C GLY A 139 -7.70 23.34 -3.06
N ARG A 140 -6.83 24.25 -3.51
CA ARG A 140 -6.91 24.82 -4.87
C ARG A 140 -6.66 23.75 -5.94
N ILE A 141 -7.54 23.70 -6.94
CA ILE A 141 -7.49 22.74 -8.05
C ILE A 141 -7.37 23.50 -9.38
N VAL A 142 -6.35 23.16 -10.17
CA VAL A 142 -6.15 23.68 -11.53
C VAL A 142 -6.01 22.52 -12.50
N LEU A 143 -6.86 22.48 -13.52
CA LEU A 143 -6.79 21.58 -14.67
C LEU A 143 -6.73 22.42 -15.95
N GLU A 144 -5.68 22.25 -16.75
CA GLU A 144 -5.43 23.02 -17.97
C GLU A 144 -5.00 22.09 -19.11
N ALA A 145 -5.20 22.51 -20.37
CA ALA A 145 -4.71 21.75 -21.52
C ALA A 145 -3.17 21.69 -21.56
N SER A 146 -2.63 20.56 -22.03
CA SER A 146 -1.19 20.28 -22.16
C SER A 146 -0.95 19.42 -23.41
N ASN A 147 0.23 18.79 -23.52
CA ASN A 147 0.59 17.87 -24.60
C ASN A 147 1.55 16.76 -24.12
N GLU A 148 1.74 15.73 -24.95
CA GLU A 148 2.62 14.59 -24.65
C GLU A 148 4.07 15.01 -24.39
N ALA A 149 4.60 15.95 -25.17
CA ALA A 149 6.00 16.37 -25.05
C ALA A 149 6.27 17.01 -23.69
N ASP A 150 5.34 17.85 -23.21
CA ASP A 150 5.41 18.47 -21.89
C ASP A 150 5.25 17.43 -20.77
N ALA A 151 4.37 16.44 -20.93
CA ALA A 151 4.22 15.33 -19.98
C ALA A 151 5.50 14.49 -19.86
N VAL A 152 6.12 14.14 -21.00
CA VAL A 152 7.40 13.41 -21.03
C VAL A 152 8.53 14.25 -20.43
N ALA A 153 8.60 15.54 -20.73
CA ALA A 153 9.59 16.44 -20.15
C ALA A 153 9.41 16.56 -18.62
N PHE A 154 8.18 16.74 -18.15
CA PHE A 154 7.87 16.83 -16.73
C PHE A 154 8.20 15.53 -15.99
N ALA A 155 7.83 14.37 -16.53
CA ALA A 155 8.14 13.07 -15.91
C ALA A 155 9.65 12.87 -15.69
N LYS A 156 10.51 13.37 -16.58
CA LYS A 156 11.97 13.32 -16.40
C LYS A 156 12.45 14.14 -15.22
N THR A 157 11.77 15.24 -14.88
CA THR A 157 12.10 16.08 -13.71
C THR A 157 11.76 15.42 -12.38
N LYS A 158 10.90 14.38 -12.41
CA LYS A 158 10.43 13.65 -11.21
C LYS A 158 11.19 12.35 -10.96
N ARG A 159 12.24 12.06 -11.74
CA ARG A 159 13.08 10.88 -11.54
C ARG A 159 13.73 10.90 -10.16
N MET A 160 13.79 9.72 -9.55
CA MET A 160 14.40 9.52 -8.24
C MET A 160 15.87 9.10 -8.38
N GLU A 161 16.63 9.22 -7.30
CA GLU A 161 17.98 8.66 -7.28
C GLU A 161 17.90 7.13 -7.18
N PRO A 162 18.77 6.38 -7.87
CA PRO A 162 18.80 4.93 -7.78
C PRO A 162 19.01 4.45 -6.35
N ILE A 163 18.24 3.43 -5.94
CA ILE A 163 18.37 2.83 -4.62
C ILE A 163 19.33 1.64 -4.71
N LYS A 164 20.34 1.62 -3.83
CA LYS A 164 21.23 0.46 -3.67
C LYS A 164 20.59 -0.57 -2.75
N LEU A 165 20.36 -1.78 -3.24
CA LEU A 165 19.78 -2.84 -2.42
C LEU A 165 20.86 -3.56 -1.61
N GLN A 166 20.47 -4.02 -0.42
CA GLN A 166 21.30 -4.90 0.40
C GLN A 166 20.73 -6.31 0.35
N ALA A 167 21.61 -7.30 0.18
CA ALA A 167 21.25 -8.71 0.24
C ALA A 167 22.44 -9.55 0.68
N ASP A 168 22.19 -10.47 1.60
CA ASP A 168 23.09 -11.53 2.03
C ASP A 168 22.49 -12.87 1.61
N PHE A 169 23.27 -13.62 0.82
CA PHE A 169 22.91 -14.92 0.29
C PHE A 169 23.69 -16.06 0.96
N THR A 170 24.33 -15.84 2.11
CA THR A 170 25.21 -16.86 2.71
C THR A 170 24.47 -17.81 3.65
N ASP A 171 23.44 -17.33 4.35
CA ASP A 171 22.72 -18.15 5.34
C ASP A 171 21.64 -19.02 4.68
N LYS A 172 21.66 -20.31 5.00
CA LYS A 172 20.72 -21.33 4.49
C LYS A 172 19.71 -21.75 5.55
N ARG A 173 19.82 -21.26 6.79
CA ARG A 173 18.93 -21.68 7.87
C ARG A 173 17.53 -21.11 7.64
N ILE A 174 16.51 -21.92 7.89
CA ILE A 174 15.15 -21.40 8.10
C ILE A 174 15.12 -20.86 9.52
N PHE A 175 14.87 -19.56 9.63
CA PHE A 175 14.90 -18.89 10.92
C PHE A 175 13.52 -18.90 11.57
N ASN A 176 13.48 -19.10 12.87
CA ASN A 176 12.26 -18.85 13.65
C ASN A 176 12.09 -17.34 13.84
N THR A 177 10.84 -16.87 13.92
CA THR A 177 10.56 -15.43 14.14
C THR A 177 11.28 -14.88 15.37
N SER A 178 11.42 -15.66 16.44
CA SER A 178 12.09 -15.27 17.69
C SER A 178 13.61 -15.03 17.55
N GLU A 179 14.25 -15.56 16.49
CA GLU A 179 15.70 -15.53 16.30
C GLU A 179 16.19 -14.25 15.59
N ASN A 180 15.30 -13.53 14.90
CA ASN A 180 15.68 -12.40 14.03
C ASN A 180 15.20 -11.05 14.57
N GLY A 181 15.76 -9.96 14.08
CA GLY A 181 15.24 -8.61 14.29
C GLY A 181 15.19 -7.82 12.99
N TRP A 182 14.91 -6.52 13.09
CA TRP A 182 14.82 -5.63 11.93
C TRP A 182 16.10 -5.64 11.06
N GLN A 183 17.28 -5.86 11.66
CA GLN A 183 18.58 -5.88 10.95
C GLN A 183 18.72 -7.06 9.98
N ASP A 184 17.98 -8.15 10.21
CA ASP A 184 18.03 -9.33 9.34
C ASP A 184 17.28 -9.12 8.01
N PHE A 185 16.73 -7.93 7.74
CA PHE A 185 16.10 -7.59 6.45
C PHE A 185 17.02 -7.87 5.26
N VAL A 186 18.35 -7.75 5.45
CA VAL A 186 19.35 -8.06 4.43
C VAL A 186 19.40 -9.56 4.06
N LYS A 187 18.89 -10.46 4.91
CA LYS A 187 18.85 -11.91 4.68
C LYS A 187 17.46 -12.42 4.35
N ILE A 188 16.44 -11.89 5.02
CA ILE A 188 15.07 -12.42 4.97
C ILE A 188 14.03 -11.43 4.43
N GLY A 189 14.46 -10.22 4.04
CA GLY A 189 13.59 -9.14 3.57
C GLY A 189 12.80 -8.42 4.67
N SER A 190 12.21 -7.29 4.30
CA SER A 190 11.64 -6.33 5.25
C SER A 190 10.45 -6.88 6.05
N LYS A 191 9.52 -7.62 5.42
CA LYS A 191 8.36 -8.16 6.15
C LYS A 191 8.75 -9.18 7.21
N GLY A 192 9.66 -10.09 6.87
CA GLY A 192 10.18 -11.11 7.79
C GLY A 192 10.87 -10.45 8.98
N ALA A 193 11.74 -9.49 8.72
CA ALA A 193 12.49 -8.75 9.73
C ALA A 193 11.58 -7.89 10.63
N ASN A 194 10.65 -7.12 10.06
CA ASN A 194 9.71 -6.28 10.82
C ASN A 194 8.75 -7.14 11.67
N TYR A 195 8.32 -8.29 11.18
CA TYR A 195 7.49 -9.21 11.97
C TYR A 195 8.26 -9.84 13.14
N ALA A 196 9.54 -10.15 12.93
CA ALA A 196 10.43 -10.62 13.99
C ALA A 196 10.69 -9.54 15.05
N GLU A 197 10.86 -8.29 14.63
CA GLU A 197 10.98 -7.15 15.54
C GLU A 197 9.69 -6.96 16.35
N LEU A 198 8.51 -6.94 15.71
CA LEU A 198 7.23 -6.89 16.41
C LEU A 198 7.08 -8.04 17.42
N PHE A 199 7.47 -9.26 17.03
CA PHE A 199 7.40 -10.43 17.91
C PHE A 199 8.24 -10.23 19.17
N LYS A 200 9.48 -9.75 19.03
CA LYS A 200 10.37 -9.50 20.17
C LYS A 200 9.86 -8.42 21.11
N VAL A 201 9.21 -7.39 20.56
CA VAL A 201 8.77 -6.22 21.32
C VAL A 201 7.45 -6.45 22.05
N LEU A 202 6.52 -7.15 21.40
CA LEU A 202 5.13 -7.19 21.85
C LEU A 202 4.76 -8.50 22.57
N ASN A 203 5.51 -9.58 22.33
CA ASN A 203 5.25 -10.83 23.05
C ASN A 203 5.89 -10.82 24.43
N THR A 204 5.19 -11.44 25.37
CA THR A 204 5.65 -11.72 26.73
C THR A 204 5.44 -13.21 27.02
N ALA A 205 5.93 -13.71 28.16
CA ALA A 205 5.72 -15.11 28.55
C ALA A 205 4.23 -15.47 28.67
N ASP A 206 3.42 -14.48 29.00
CA ASP A 206 2.02 -14.56 29.36
C ASP A 206 1.07 -14.05 28.26
N ARG A 207 1.62 -13.45 27.19
CA ARG A 207 0.82 -12.96 26.06
C ARG A 207 1.53 -13.04 24.72
N VAL A 208 0.89 -13.73 23.78
CA VAL A 208 1.25 -13.73 22.35
C VAL A 208 0.42 -12.67 21.63
N VAL A 209 1.08 -11.64 21.12
CA VAL A 209 0.51 -10.59 20.27
C VAL A 209 0.86 -10.82 18.80
N VAL A 210 2.02 -11.43 18.54
CA VAL A 210 2.50 -11.78 17.21
C VAL A 210 2.72 -13.29 17.19
N ARG A 211 1.99 -14.00 16.34
CA ARG A 211 2.06 -15.47 16.29
C ARG A 211 3.46 -15.94 15.86
N PRO A 212 4.02 -17.00 16.47
CA PRO A 212 5.30 -17.55 16.03
C PRO A 212 5.21 -18.03 14.58
N GLY A 213 6.34 -17.95 13.87
CA GLY A 213 6.45 -18.31 12.46
C GLY A 213 7.91 -18.50 12.05
N PHE A 214 8.15 -18.45 10.74
CA PHE A 214 9.46 -18.72 10.15
C PHE A 214 9.80 -17.75 9.02
N ALA A 215 11.07 -17.66 8.66
CA ALA A 215 11.55 -16.96 7.48
C ALA A 215 12.53 -17.82 6.67
N VAL A 216 12.31 -17.87 5.36
CA VAL A 216 13.22 -18.48 4.37
C VAL A 216 14.13 -17.37 3.81
N PRO A 217 15.46 -17.50 3.89
CA PRO A 217 16.40 -16.47 3.44
C PRO A 217 16.52 -16.36 1.91
N PHE A 218 17.10 -15.25 1.46
CA PHE A 218 17.40 -14.95 0.06
C PHE A 218 18.27 -16.00 -0.63
N TYR A 219 19.12 -16.72 0.10
CA TYR A 219 19.90 -17.84 -0.43
C TYR A 219 19.05 -18.77 -1.29
N TYR A 220 17.85 -19.13 -0.83
CA TYR A 220 17.01 -20.11 -1.53
C TYR A 220 16.36 -19.56 -2.80
N TYR A 221 16.18 -18.25 -2.91
CA TYR A 221 15.81 -17.63 -4.18
C TYR A 221 16.96 -17.70 -5.19
N GLN A 222 18.18 -17.36 -4.76
CA GLN A 222 19.36 -17.46 -5.62
C GLN A 222 19.60 -18.91 -6.05
N GLU A 223 19.56 -19.87 -5.12
CA GLU A 223 19.67 -21.30 -5.41
C GLU A 223 18.62 -21.76 -6.42
N PHE A 224 17.36 -21.32 -6.26
CA PHE A 224 16.30 -21.61 -7.24
C PHE A 224 16.65 -21.10 -8.64
N ILE A 225 17.15 -19.87 -8.78
CA ILE A 225 17.54 -19.34 -10.09
C ILE A 225 18.72 -20.12 -10.69
N GLU A 226 19.72 -20.49 -9.89
CA GLU A 226 20.87 -21.27 -10.36
C GLU A 226 20.50 -22.72 -10.76
N MET A 227 19.55 -23.34 -10.07
CA MET A 227 19.03 -24.68 -10.42
C MET A 227 18.21 -24.69 -11.73
N ASN A 228 17.84 -23.52 -12.26
CA ASN A 228 16.97 -23.37 -13.42
C ASN A 228 17.58 -22.44 -14.49
N PRO A 229 18.58 -22.90 -15.26
CA PRO A 229 19.34 -22.07 -16.21
C PRO A 229 18.48 -21.41 -17.31
N ASP A 230 17.38 -22.03 -17.72
CA ASP A 230 16.46 -21.44 -18.70
C ASP A 230 15.72 -20.22 -18.11
N ILE A 231 15.34 -20.28 -16.83
CA ILE A 231 14.74 -19.15 -16.11
C ILE A 231 15.76 -18.04 -15.96
N LYS A 232 16.99 -18.36 -15.54
CA LYS A 232 18.10 -17.39 -15.44
C LYS A 232 18.36 -16.69 -16.77
N THR A 233 18.35 -17.44 -17.87
CA THR A 233 18.50 -16.89 -19.23
C THR A 233 17.32 -16.00 -19.62
N ALA A 234 16.08 -16.39 -19.28
CA ALA A 234 14.90 -15.58 -19.54
C ALA A 234 14.91 -14.26 -18.75
N ILE A 235 15.35 -14.28 -17.48
CA ILE A 235 15.55 -13.07 -16.66
C ILE A 235 16.54 -12.14 -17.35
N HIS A 236 17.72 -12.64 -17.74
CA HIS A 236 18.73 -11.83 -18.42
C HIS A 236 18.18 -11.18 -19.70
N LYS A 237 17.42 -11.94 -20.51
CA LYS A 237 16.77 -11.40 -21.72
C LYS A 237 15.80 -10.26 -21.41
N VAL A 238 15.00 -10.38 -20.34
CA VAL A 238 14.10 -9.29 -19.91
C VAL A 238 14.91 -8.05 -19.49
N LEU A 239 15.99 -8.23 -18.74
CA LEU A 239 16.78 -7.11 -18.21
C LEU A 239 17.50 -6.29 -19.29
N ILE A 240 17.98 -6.95 -20.36
CA ILE A 240 18.72 -6.28 -21.44
C ILE A 240 17.83 -5.75 -22.58
N ASP A 241 16.54 -6.09 -22.59
CA ASP A 241 15.63 -5.74 -23.68
C ASP A 241 15.28 -4.23 -23.65
N PRO A 242 15.66 -3.43 -24.67
CA PRO A 242 15.39 -2.00 -24.67
C PRO A 242 13.89 -1.66 -24.74
N LEU A 243 13.04 -2.58 -25.21
CA LEU A 243 11.59 -2.37 -25.21
C LEU A 243 10.99 -2.39 -23.80
N MET A 244 11.66 -3.04 -22.84
CA MET A 244 11.25 -3.01 -21.43
C MET A 244 11.37 -1.64 -20.78
N LYS A 245 12.09 -0.68 -21.39
CA LYS A 245 12.24 0.70 -20.90
C LYS A 245 11.30 1.71 -21.60
N LYS A 246 10.59 1.29 -22.65
CA LYS A 246 9.74 2.21 -23.44
C LYS A 246 8.35 2.32 -22.83
N VAL A 247 8.00 3.47 -22.27
CA VAL A 247 6.69 3.74 -21.61
C VAL A 247 5.49 3.18 -22.38
N SER A 248 5.43 3.42 -23.69
CA SER A 248 4.33 2.99 -24.58
C SER A 248 4.21 1.48 -24.83
N LYS A 249 5.19 0.66 -24.42
CA LYS A 249 5.23 -0.80 -24.65
C LYS A 249 4.63 -1.63 -23.50
N VAL A 250 3.52 -1.16 -22.93
CA VAL A 250 2.83 -1.81 -21.78
C VAL A 250 2.52 -3.28 -22.04
N GLU A 251 1.78 -3.58 -23.12
CA GLU A 251 1.36 -4.94 -23.43
C GLU A 251 2.56 -5.88 -23.67
N TYR A 252 3.59 -5.38 -24.37
CA TYR A 252 4.83 -6.12 -24.60
C TYR A 252 5.51 -6.50 -23.28
N ARG A 253 5.64 -5.54 -22.35
CA ARG A 253 6.23 -5.79 -21.03
C ARG A 253 5.43 -6.83 -20.25
N GLU A 254 4.11 -6.68 -20.19
CA GLU A 254 3.28 -7.63 -19.47
C GLU A 254 3.35 -9.04 -20.08
N GLN A 255 3.35 -9.17 -21.40
CA GLN A 255 3.51 -10.48 -22.06
C GLN A 255 4.86 -11.14 -21.73
N LYS A 256 5.97 -10.38 -21.79
CA LYS A 256 7.31 -10.89 -21.46
C LYS A 256 7.43 -11.30 -19.99
N LEU A 257 6.93 -10.46 -19.09
CA LEU A 257 6.92 -10.73 -17.67
C LEU A 257 6.01 -11.91 -17.33
N LYS A 258 4.85 -12.03 -17.97
CA LYS A 258 3.97 -13.19 -17.81
C LYS A 258 4.66 -14.47 -18.26
N ALA A 259 5.30 -14.49 -19.42
CA ALA A 259 6.04 -15.67 -19.89
C ALA A 259 7.12 -16.10 -18.88
N LEU A 260 7.86 -15.14 -18.30
CA LEU A 260 8.83 -15.41 -17.25
C LEU A 260 8.17 -15.97 -15.97
N ARG A 261 7.04 -15.38 -15.54
CA ARG A 261 6.27 -15.88 -14.40
C ARG A 261 5.79 -17.32 -14.64
N ASP A 262 5.28 -17.63 -15.84
CA ASP A 262 4.82 -18.96 -16.22
C ASP A 262 5.98 -19.98 -16.17
N MET A 263 7.18 -19.60 -16.61
CA MET A 263 8.37 -20.46 -16.48
C MET A 263 8.73 -20.76 -15.02
N ILE A 264 8.68 -19.74 -14.14
CA ILE A 264 8.95 -19.91 -12.70
C ILE A 264 7.86 -20.75 -12.02
N GLN A 265 6.60 -20.59 -12.43
CA GLN A 265 5.47 -21.31 -11.84
C GLN A 265 5.29 -22.73 -12.38
N SER A 266 5.95 -23.07 -13.49
CA SER A 266 5.91 -24.42 -14.08
C SER A 266 6.35 -25.50 -13.10
N ASP A 267 5.69 -26.66 -13.17
CA ASP A 267 6.06 -27.84 -12.40
C ASP A 267 7.43 -28.42 -12.78
N GLN A 268 7.95 -28.05 -13.94
CA GLN A 268 9.31 -28.40 -14.40
C GLN A 268 10.40 -27.57 -13.71
N SER A 269 10.06 -26.43 -13.10
CA SER A 269 11.05 -25.65 -12.35
C SER A 269 11.48 -26.42 -11.09
N LYS A 270 12.80 -26.54 -10.91
CA LYS A 270 13.41 -27.33 -9.84
C LYS A 270 13.46 -26.50 -8.56
N ILE A 271 12.99 -27.08 -7.46
CA ILE A 271 13.08 -26.53 -6.11
C ILE A 271 13.84 -27.51 -5.25
N ASN A 272 14.68 -27.01 -4.35
CA ASN A 272 15.39 -27.80 -3.36
C ASN A 272 14.41 -28.67 -2.54
N PRO A 273 14.46 -30.01 -2.66
CA PRO A 273 13.53 -30.88 -1.96
C PRO A 273 13.74 -30.86 -0.45
N VAL A 274 14.98 -30.71 0.03
CA VAL A 274 15.32 -30.67 1.46
C VAL A 274 14.66 -29.46 2.13
N LEU A 275 14.67 -28.31 1.46
CA LEU A 275 13.97 -27.11 1.95
C LEU A 275 12.46 -27.35 2.08
N VAL A 276 11.84 -27.91 1.03
CA VAL A 276 10.39 -28.19 1.04
C VAL A 276 10.04 -29.17 2.15
N ASP A 277 10.86 -30.21 2.33
CA ASP A 277 10.63 -31.22 3.36
C ASP A 277 10.72 -30.63 4.76
N GLU A 278 11.74 -29.80 5.02
CA GLU A 278 11.94 -29.11 6.29
C GLU A 278 10.80 -28.11 6.58
N LEU A 279 10.34 -27.36 5.59
CA LEU A 279 9.21 -26.45 5.76
C LEU A 279 7.93 -27.19 6.16
N ILE A 280 7.62 -28.30 5.50
CA ILE A 280 6.44 -29.08 5.87
C ILE A 280 6.62 -29.67 7.27
N ARG A 281 7.81 -30.19 7.61
CA ARG A 281 8.09 -30.71 8.96
C ARG A 281 7.83 -29.65 10.03
N ARG A 282 8.31 -28.42 9.84
CA ARG A 282 8.07 -27.32 10.79
C ARG A 282 6.59 -26.96 10.88
N MET A 283 5.90 -26.82 9.75
CA MET A 283 4.47 -26.49 9.74
C MET A 283 3.60 -27.59 10.34
N ASP A 284 3.99 -28.86 10.20
CA ASP A 284 3.23 -30.00 10.74
C ASP A 284 3.32 -30.09 12.27
N LEU A 285 4.39 -29.54 12.88
CA LEU A 285 4.55 -29.43 14.34
C LEU A 285 3.65 -28.35 14.97
N GLU A 286 3.20 -27.39 14.17
CA GLU A 286 2.40 -26.26 14.63
C GLU A 286 0.90 -26.59 14.56
N LYS A 287 0.29 -26.80 15.74
CA LYS A 287 -1.14 -27.08 15.88
C LYS A 287 -1.90 -25.87 16.42
N ASP A 288 -3.17 -25.75 16.04
CA ASP A 288 -4.08 -24.79 16.67
C ASP A 288 -4.57 -25.30 18.03
N SER A 289 -5.40 -24.48 18.70
CA SER A 289 -6.00 -24.79 20.00
C SER A 289 -6.81 -26.10 19.99
N ASP A 290 -7.29 -26.51 18.83
CA ASP A 290 -8.08 -27.73 18.62
C ASP A 290 -7.19 -28.95 18.29
N GLY A 291 -5.86 -28.77 18.28
CA GLY A 291 -4.89 -29.80 17.92
C GLY A 291 -4.78 -30.06 16.41
N LEU A 292 -5.44 -29.26 15.57
CA LEU A 292 -5.40 -29.41 14.11
C LEU A 292 -4.18 -28.69 13.51
N PRO A 293 -3.59 -29.20 12.40
CA PRO A 293 -2.50 -28.51 11.73
C PRO A 293 -2.91 -27.08 11.29
N ARG A 294 -2.08 -26.08 11.59
CA ARG A 294 -2.39 -24.68 11.24
C ARG A 294 -2.29 -24.44 9.74
N LYS A 295 -3.14 -23.54 9.23
CA LYS A 295 -2.91 -22.90 7.92
C LYS A 295 -1.75 -21.92 8.04
N PHE A 296 -0.90 -21.85 7.02
CA PHE A 296 0.22 -20.91 6.98
C PHE A 296 0.15 -20.03 5.75
N LYS A 297 0.35 -18.72 5.93
CA LYS A 297 0.54 -17.78 4.83
C LYS A 297 2.02 -17.71 4.50
N LEU A 298 2.39 -18.12 3.29
CA LEU A 298 3.70 -17.88 2.70
C LEU A 298 3.65 -16.54 1.98
N ARG A 299 4.32 -15.55 2.55
CA ARG A 299 4.30 -14.15 2.14
C ARG A 299 5.67 -13.74 1.61
N SER A 300 5.65 -13.01 0.51
CA SER A 300 6.82 -12.31 -0.03
C SER A 300 7.44 -11.38 1.01
N SER A 301 8.76 -11.50 1.16
CA SER A 301 9.59 -10.63 1.99
C SER A 301 10.86 -10.31 1.21
N THR A 302 10.91 -9.16 0.55
CA THR A 302 11.98 -8.78 -0.38
C THR A 302 12.91 -7.73 0.23
N ASN A 303 14.11 -7.57 -0.35
CA ASN A 303 14.98 -6.41 -0.10
C ASN A 303 14.53 -5.15 -0.84
N ALA A 304 13.57 -5.27 -1.77
CA ALA A 304 12.94 -4.16 -2.48
C ALA A 304 11.52 -3.90 -1.95
N GLU A 305 11.42 -3.62 -0.64
CA GLU A 305 10.20 -3.25 0.07
C GLU A 305 10.57 -2.51 1.36
N ASP A 306 9.68 -1.62 1.82
CA ASP A 306 9.90 -0.77 3.00
C ASP A 306 11.23 0.00 2.99
N LEU A 307 11.67 0.39 1.78
CA LEU A 307 12.82 1.25 1.52
C LEU A 307 12.44 2.73 1.75
N PRO A 308 13.42 3.64 1.93
CA PRO A 308 13.14 5.06 1.98
C PRO A 308 12.32 5.51 0.75
N ASN A 309 11.13 6.05 0.99
CA ASN A 309 10.15 6.46 -0.03
C ASN A 309 9.49 5.32 -0.84
N PHE A 310 9.70 4.03 -0.52
CA PHE A 310 9.10 2.91 -1.26
C PHE A 310 8.66 1.74 -0.35
N ASN A 311 7.34 1.52 -0.20
CA ASN A 311 6.79 0.51 0.72
C ASN A 311 6.37 -0.82 0.08
N GLY A 312 6.45 -0.98 -1.25
CA GLY A 312 6.09 -2.22 -1.96
C GLY A 312 4.65 -2.75 -1.74
N ALA A 313 3.72 -1.93 -1.22
CA ALA A 313 2.38 -2.38 -0.83
C ALA A 313 1.59 -2.93 -2.01
N GLY A 314 1.08 -4.17 -1.84
CA GLY A 314 0.26 -4.84 -2.85
C GLY A 314 1.01 -5.28 -4.12
N LEU A 315 2.34 -5.23 -4.18
CA LEU A 315 3.10 -5.55 -5.40
C LEU A 315 3.36 -7.04 -5.59
N TYR A 316 3.65 -7.73 -4.49
CA TYR A 316 4.10 -9.12 -4.49
C TYR A 316 2.98 -10.06 -4.04
N SER A 317 3.11 -11.33 -4.40
CA SER A 317 2.09 -12.34 -4.14
C SER A 317 2.33 -13.03 -2.80
N SER A 318 1.27 -13.62 -2.26
CA SER A 318 1.31 -14.52 -1.10
C SER A 318 0.36 -15.68 -1.35
N LEU A 319 0.59 -16.82 -0.69
CA LEU A 319 -0.32 -17.97 -0.77
C LEU A 319 -0.51 -18.61 0.60
N THR A 320 -1.75 -18.90 0.94
CA THR A 320 -2.08 -19.70 2.13
C THR A 320 -1.95 -21.18 1.82
N TYR A 321 -0.97 -21.82 2.44
CA TYR A 321 -0.86 -23.27 2.57
C TYR A 321 -1.96 -23.80 3.50
N LYS A 322 -2.72 -24.78 3.00
CA LYS A 322 -3.82 -25.43 3.72
C LYS A 322 -3.48 -26.91 3.90
N PRO A 323 -3.09 -27.37 5.11
CA PRO A 323 -2.71 -28.76 5.33
C PRO A 323 -3.89 -29.73 5.38
N TYR A 324 -5.13 -29.27 5.22
CA TYR A 324 -6.33 -30.09 5.29
C TYR A 324 -7.39 -29.66 4.27
N LYS A 325 -8.30 -30.58 3.96
CA LYS A 325 -9.50 -30.36 3.13
C LYS A 325 -10.67 -31.11 3.77
N LYS A 326 -11.77 -30.40 4.06
CA LYS A 326 -12.94 -30.95 4.78
C LYS A 326 -12.53 -31.67 6.07
N ASP A 327 -11.73 -30.97 6.88
CA ASP A 327 -11.23 -31.42 8.19
C ASP A 327 -10.38 -32.70 8.19
N LYS A 328 -9.92 -33.13 7.01
CA LYS A 328 -8.97 -34.23 6.84
C LYS A 328 -7.64 -33.69 6.34
N GLU A 329 -6.57 -34.08 7.01
CA GLU A 329 -5.20 -33.78 6.60
C GLU A 329 -4.95 -34.33 5.20
N ILE A 330 -4.30 -33.53 4.35
CA ILE A 330 -3.96 -33.94 2.98
C ILE A 330 -2.72 -34.85 2.99
N SER A 331 -2.59 -35.70 1.95
CA SER A 331 -1.43 -36.61 1.84
C SER A 331 -0.10 -35.85 1.75
N ARG A 332 1.00 -36.55 2.06
CA ARG A 332 2.35 -35.99 1.97
C ARG A 332 2.63 -35.39 0.59
N GLU A 333 2.21 -36.07 -0.47
CA GLU A 333 2.37 -35.65 -1.87
C GLU A 333 1.62 -34.35 -2.14
N ALA A 334 0.39 -34.24 -1.63
CA ALA A 334 -0.40 -33.02 -1.76
C ALA A 334 0.24 -31.83 -1.00
N LYS A 335 0.84 -32.08 0.17
CA LYS A 335 1.60 -31.05 0.91
C LYS A 335 2.82 -30.57 0.11
N LEU A 336 3.59 -31.49 -0.47
CA LEU A 336 4.74 -31.18 -1.33
C LEU A 336 4.34 -30.29 -2.51
N VAL A 337 3.25 -30.63 -3.19
CA VAL A 337 2.71 -29.84 -4.30
C VAL A 337 2.29 -28.44 -3.82
N ALA A 338 1.56 -28.35 -2.70
CA ALA A 338 1.06 -27.08 -2.18
C ALA A 338 2.19 -26.12 -1.76
N VAL A 339 3.23 -26.61 -1.07
CA VAL A 339 4.37 -25.79 -0.65
C VAL A 339 5.19 -25.32 -1.86
N LYS A 340 5.50 -26.23 -2.81
CA LYS A 340 6.21 -25.84 -4.04
C LYS A 340 5.43 -24.80 -4.83
N LYS A 341 4.11 -24.98 -4.98
CA LYS A 341 3.22 -24.00 -5.63
C LYS A 341 3.31 -22.63 -4.95
N ALA A 342 3.24 -22.59 -3.62
CA ALA A 342 3.34 -21.35 -2.86
C ALA A 342 4.68 -20.63 -3.07
N MET A 343 5.79 -21.37 -3.00
CA MET A 343 7.14 -20.83 -3.20
C MET A 343 7.33 -20.27 -4.61
N ARG A 344 6.92 -21.01 -5.64
CA ARG A 344 6.99 -20.53 -7.04
C ARG A 344 6.16 -19.27 -7.25
N LEU A 345 4.95 -19.23 -6.69
CA LEU A 345 4.10 -18.04 -6.78
C LEU A 345 4.77 -16.82 -6.11
N VAL A 346 5.32 -16.99 -4.91
CA VAL A 346 6.03 -15.92 -4.20
C VAL A 346 7.27 -15.44 -4.98
N TRP A 347 8.13 -16.34 -5.44
CA TRP A 347 9.34 -15.98 -6.20
C TRP A 347 9.03 -15.37 -7.56
N SER A 348 8.04 -15.91 -8.29
CA SER A 348 7.63 -15.34 -9.58
C SER A 348 7.07 -13.92 -9.43
N SER A 349 6.55 -13.57 -8.25
CA SER A 349 5.93 -12.27 -8.03
C SER A 349 6.90 -11.08 -8.05
N ILE A 350 8.22 -11.31 -7.97
CA ILE A 350 9.23 -10.29 -8.33
C ILE A 350 8.90 -9.73 -9.71
N TRP A 351 8.52 -10.60 -10.64
CA TRP A 351 8.25 -10.27 -12.04
C TRP A 351 6.79 -9.97 -12.32
N ASN A 352 5.96 -9.70 -11.30
CA ASN A 352 4.64 -9.11 -11.53
C ASN A 352 4.82 -7.78 -12.27
N TYR A 353 4.00 -7.49 -13.27
CA TYR A 353 4.10 -6.24 -14.03
C TYR A 353 4.04 -5.01 -13.14
N LYS A 354 3.09 -4.97 -12.19
CA LYS A 354 3.03 -3.89 -11.19
C LYS A 354 4.32 -3.76 -10.38
N ALA A 355 4.94 -4.87 -9.97
CA ALA A 355 6.16 -4.83 -9.18
C ALA A 355 7.35 -4.34 -10.02
N PHE A 356 7.40 -4.74 -11.29
CA PHE A 356 8.39 -4.28 -12.25
C PHE A 356 8.26 -2.77 -12.55
N GLU A 357 7.04 -2.30 -12.88
CA GLU A 357 6.80 -0.88 -13.18
C GLU A 357 7.08 0.01 -11.97
N GLU A 358 6.71 -0.42 -10.76
CA GLU A 358 6.98 0.36 -9.54
C GLU A 358 8.47 0.43 -9.26
N ARG A 359 9.19 -0.69 -9.34
CA ARG A 359 10.65 -0.65 -9.22
C ARG A 359 11.30 0.22 -10.29
N SER A 360 10.78 0.22 -11.52
CA SER A 360 11.25 1.13 -12.58
C SER A 360 11.00 2.59 -12.23
N TYR A 361 9.83 2.91 -11.65
CA TYR A 361 9.47 4.28 -11.25
C TYR A 361 10.36 4.80 -10.11
N PHE A 362 10.66 3.94 -9.13
CA PHE A 362 11.52 4.26 -7.98
C PHE A 362 13.02 4.02 -8.25
N GLU A 363 13.41 3.76 -9.51
CA GLU A 363 14.81 3.52 -9.93
C GLU A 363 15.50 2.41 -9.09
N ILE A 364 14.74 1.35 -8.78
CA ILE A 364 15.22 0.15 -8.09
C ILE A 364 15.75 -0.86 -9.13
N PRO A 365 17.04 -1.23 -9.07
CA PRO A 365 17.66 -2.16 -10.03
C PRO A 365 17.03 -3.54 -9.92
N HIS A 366 16.38 -4.00 -11.00
CA HIS A 366 15.62 -5.26 -11.01
C HIS A 366 16.52 -6.49 -10.78
N GLU A 367 17.78 -6.41 -11.20
CA GLU A 367 18.80 -7.43 -11.08
C GLU A 367 19.30 -7.66 -9.64
N GLU A 368 19.14 -6.67 -8.75
CA GLU A 368 19.55 -6.78 -7.34
C GLU A 368 18.43 -7.27 -6.42
N VAL A 369 17.22 -7.45 -6.95
CA VAL A 369 16.05 -7.82 -6.16
C VAL A 369 16.10 -9.29 -5.76
N ALA A 370 16.03 -9.54 -4.46
CA ALA A 370 15.95 -10.87 -3.85
C ALA A 370 14.63 -11.06 -3.10
N MET A 371 14.17 -12.31 -2.98
CA MET A 371 12.91 -12.65 -2.34
C MET A 371 13.08 -13.75 -1.29
N GLY A 372 12.94 -13.37 -0.04
CA GLY A 372 12.74 -14.27 1.08
C GLY A 372 11.25 -14.62 1.20
N ILE A 373 10.95 -15.58 2.06
CA ILE A 373 9.56 -16.01 2.31
C ILE A 373 9.31 -15.95 3.81
N GLN A 374 8.45 -15.02 4.23
CA GLN A 374 7.88 -15.04 5.57
C GLN A 374 6.77 -16.10 5.61
N ILE A 375 6.79 -16.95 6.62
CA ILE A 375 5.80 -18.00 6.83
C ILE A 375 5.20 -17.81 8.20
N LYS A 376 3.91 -17.45 8.27
CA LYS A 376 3.22 -17.21 9.54
C LYS A 376 1.85 -17.88 9.55
N PRO A 377 1.31 -18.26 10.72
CA PRO A 377 -0.05 -18.77 10.83
C PRO A 377 -1.05 -17.80 10.20
N SER A 378 -1.97 -18.34 9.42
CA SER A 378 -3.07 -17.55 8.86
C SER A 378 -4.14 -17.31 9.92
N PHE A 379 -4.72 -16.12 9.91
CA PHE A 379 -6.00 -15.87 10.55
C PHE A 379 -7.10 -16.53 9.71
N SER A 380 -8.13 -17.02 10.36
CA SER A 380 -9.28 -17.64 9.70
C SER A 380 -10.49 -17.23 10.51
N ASN A 381 -11.41 -16.50 9.89
CA ASN A 381 -12.59 -15.96 10.56
C ASN A 381 -12.23 -14.99 11.69
N GLU A 382 -11.23 -14.11 11.50
CA GLU A 382 -11.02 -12.99 12.42
C GLU A 382 -12.32 -12.19 12.60
N GLU A 383 -12.49 -11.61 13.78
CA GLU A 383 -13.68 -10.83 14.09
C GLU A 383 -13.49 -9.37 13.65
N VAL A 384 -12.24 -8.90 13.60
CA VAL A 384 -11.89 -7.55 13.12
C VAL A 384 -10.63 -7.61 12.26
N ASP A 385 -10.69 -6.97 11.11
CA ASP A 385 -9.54 -6.56 10.28
C ASP A 385 -9.28 -5.06 10.47
N GLY A 386 -8.02 -4.65 10.56
CA GLY A 386 -7.73 -3.24 10.72
C GLY A 386 -6.32 -2.83 10.34
N VAL A 387 -6.19 -1.54 10.03
CA VAL A 387 -4.92 -0.87 9.75
C VAL A 387 -4.86 0.39 10.60
N LEU A 388 -3.73 0.61 11.26
CA LEU A 388 -3.50 1.80 12.07
C LEU A 388 -2.22 2.51 11.66
N VAL A 389 -2.21 3.82 11.85
CA VAL A 389 -1.04 4.68 11.72
C VAL A 389 -0.78 5.37 13.05
N THR A 390 0.43 5.26 13.56
CA THR A 390 0.83 5.86 14.86
C THR A 390 1.03 7.40 14.76
N LYS A 391 0.19 8.06 13.97
CA LYS A 391 0.17 9.51 13.75
C LYS A 391 -1.28 9.96 13.56
N ASN A 392 -1.58 11.19 13.99
CA ASN A 392 -2.87 11.80 13.74
C ASN A 392 -2.96 12.24 12.27
N ILE A 393 -3.47 11.34 11.42
CA ILE A 393 -3.69 11.62 9.99
C ILE A 393 -5.13 12.04 9.67
N ALA A 394 -6.00 12.15 10.69
CA ALA A 394 -7.40 12.53 10.52
C ALA A 394 -7.57 13.97 9.99
N LYS A 395 -6.57 14.83 10.26
CA LYS A 395 -6.56 16.26 9.85
C LYS A 395 -7.80 17.04 10.32
N ASP A 396 -8.44 16.61 11.40
CA ASP A 396 -9.57 17.34 12.00
C ASP A 396 -9.03 18.55 12.80
N PRO A 397 -9.39 19.80 12.44
CA PRO A 397 -8.88 20.99 13.11
C PRO A 397 -9.32 21.10 14.58
N LYS A 398 -10.35 20.34 15.01
CA LYS A 398 -10.83 20.27 16.39
C LYS A 398 -10.09 19.23 17.23
N LEU A 399 -9.48 18.23 16.60
CA LEU A 399 -8.80 17.11 17.26
C LEU A 399 -7.28 17.19 17.01
N LYS A 400 -6.65 18.22 17.57
CA LYS A 400 -5.20 18.44 17.48
C LYS A 400 -4.44 17.65 18.54
N GLY A 401 -3.16 17.38 18.25
CA GLY A 401 -2.24 16.71 19.15
C GLY A 401 -1.78 15.35 18.63
N PRO A 402 -0.83 14.71 19.35
CA PRO A 402 -0.37 13.38 19.02
C PRO A 402 -1.53 12.39 19.14
N GLY A 403 -1.59 11.45 18.21
CA GLY A 403 -2.64 10.46 18.20
C GLY A 403 -2.32 9.29 17.30
N VAL A 404 -3.08 8.21 17.48
CA VAL A 404 -3.07 7.04 16.61
C VAL A 404 -4.40 7.03 15.87
N TYR A 405 -4.33 7.05 14.54
CA TYR A 405 -5.50 6.91 13.68
C TYR A 405 -5.60 5.47 13.21
N PHE A 406 -6.79 4.90 13.20
CA PHE A 406 -6.99 3.58 12.62
C PHE A 406 -8.35 3.42 11.96
N GLU A 407 -8.38 2.49 11.01
CA GLU A 407 -9.57 2.03 10.33
C GLU A 407 -9.77 0.55 10.68
N ALA A 408 -10.99 0.20 11.09
CA ALA A 408 -11.35 -1.16 11.49
C ALA A 408 -12.62 -1.61 10.75
N GLN A 409 -12.70 -2.90 10.45
CA GLN A 409 -13.85 -3.52 9.81
C GLN A 409 -14.16 -4.90 10.39
N ARG A 410 -15.44 -5.26 10.43
CA ARG A 410 -15.91 -6.57 10.92
C ARG A 410 -15.52 -7.67 9.94
N GLY A 411 -14.89 -8.73 10.44
CA GLY A 411 -14.61 -9.93 9.67
C GLY A 411 -13.42 -9.84 8.71
N ASP A 412 -13.30 -10.87 7.89
CA ASP A 412 -12.24 -11.07 6.89
C ASP A 412 -12.72 -10.85 5.44
N GLU A 413 -14.02 -10.61 5.24
CA GLU A 413 -14.64 -10.39 3.93
C GLU A 413 -14.48 -8.95 3.42
N TYR A 414 -14.48 -7.99 4.34
CA TYR A 414 -14.47 -6.56 4.07
C TYR A 414 -13.12 -5.98 4.48
N GLY A 415 -12.14 -6.00 3.57
CA GLY A 415 -10.78 -5.56 3.87
C GLY A 415 -10.69 -4.04 4.01
N VAL A 416 -9.98 -3.56 5.03
CA VAL A 416 -9.77 -2.10 5.23
C VAL A 416 -8.83 -1.51 4.17
N ALA A 417 -7.76 -2.23 3.82
CA ALA A 417 -6.81 -1.77 2.82
C ALA A 417 -7.37 -1.79 1.37
N ASN A 418 -8.40 -2.61 1.13
CA ASN A 418 -9.04 -2.82 -0.18
C ASN A 418 -10.57 -2.93 -0.03
N PRO A 419 -11.26 -1.85 0.33
CA PRO A 419 -12.71 -1.88 0.48
C PRO A 419 -13.37 -2.17 -0.86
N LYS A 420 -14.46 -2.95 -0.89
CA LYS A 420 -15.29 -3.06 -2.10
C LYS A 420 -16.08 -1.75 -2.24
N SER A 421 -16.62 -1.52 -3.43
CA SER A 421 -17.41 -0.32 -3.73
C SER A 421 -18.55 -0.15 -2.72
N GLY A 422 -18.54 0.96 -1.98
CA GLY A 422 -19.54 1.29 -0.96
C GLY A 422 -19.21 0.83 0.46
N ASP A 423 -18.18 0.01 0.68
CA ASP A 423 -17.76 -0.38 2.03
C ASP A 423 -17.09 0.80 2.75
N ARG A 424 -17.50 1.05 3.99
CA ARG A 424 -16.97 2.12 4.84
C ARG A 424 -16.50 1.51 6.17
N PRO A 425 -15.19 1.55 6.47
CA PRO A 425 -14.68 1.11 7.76
C PRO A 425 -15.04 2.10 8.87
N GLU A 426 -15.00 1.63 10.12
CA GLU A 426 -15.05 2.51 11.29
C GLU A 426 -13.71 3.25 11.38
N ARG A 427 -13.75 4.57 11.48
CA ARG A 427 -12.57 5.44 11.55
C ARG A 427 -12.46 6.00 12.95
N ILE A 428 -11.33 5.76 13.59
CA ILE A 428 -11.12 6.13 14.99
C ILE A 428 -9.79 6.89 15.11
N LEU A 429 -9.80 7.96 15.90
CA LEU A 429 -8.61 8.66 16.35
C LEU A 429 -8.51 8.52 17.87
N VAL A 430 -7.36 8.09 18.35
CA VAL A 430 -7.06 8.07 19.79
C VAL A 430 -5.96 9.08 20.08
N LEU A 431 -6.32 10.14 20.80
CA LEU A 431 -5.36 11.12 21.29
C LEU A 431 -4.73 10.60 22.59
N TYR A 432 -3.43 10.85 22.77
CA TYR A 432 -2.68 10.46 23.97
C TYR A 432 -1.82 11.63 24.49
N ASP A 433 -1.26 11.49 25.70
CA ASP A 433 -0.29 12.45 26.24
C ASP A 433 1.12 12.13 25.72
N GLU A 434 1.73 13.05 24.97
CA GLU A 434 3.07 12.85 24.39
C GLU A 434 4.15 12.58 25.44
N ALA A 435 4.01 13.18 26.63
CA ALA A 435 4.98 13.01 27.71
C ALA A 435 4.90 11.60 28.31
N ASN A 436 3.72 10.98 28.27
CA ASN A 436 3.44 9.66 28.83
C ASN A 436 2.63 8.82 27.83
N PRO A 437 3.21 8.46 26.67
CA PRO A 437 2.44 7.89 25.56
C PRO A 437 1.86 6.51 25.87
N LEU A 438 2.35 5.82 26.91
CA LEU A 438 1.87 4.51 27.33
C LEU A 438 0.84 4.56 28.48
N ASP A 439 0.51 5.75 29.00
CA ASP A 439 -0.54 5.91 30.01
C ASP A 439 -1.93 5.83 29.36
N GLN A 440 -2.53 4.64 29.43
CA GLN A 440 -3.85 4.37 28.86
C GLN A 440 -5.00 5.15 29.52
N THR A 441 -4.79 5.74 30.70
CA THR A 441 -5.81 6.56 31.37
C THR A 441 -5.96 7.93 30.69
N ALA A 442 -4.91 8.40 30.01
CA ALA A 442 -4.90 9.64 29.25
C ALA A 442 -5.46 9.49 27.82
N TYR A 443 -5.74 8.27 27.37
CA TYR A 443 -6.24 8.01 26.02
C TYR A 443 -7.67 8.52 25.82
N ARG A 444 -7.87 9.34 24.78
CA ARG A 444 -9.18 9.88 24.40
C ARG A 444 -9.59 9.31 23.05
N ILE A 445 -10.63 8.47 23.06
CA ILE A 445 -11.13 7.78 21.88
C ILE A 445 -12.15 8.66 21.17
N HIS A 446 -11.93 8.91 19.88
CA HIS A 446 -12.82 9.67 19.02
C HIS A 446 -13.24 8.82 17.82
N VAL A 447 -14.49 8.39 17.79
CA VAL A 447 -15.08 7.74 16.61
C VAL A 447 -15.42 8.82 15.60
N LEU A 448 -14.65 8.89 14.51
CA LEU A 448 -14.81 9.90 13.45
C LEU A 448 -15.92 9.52 12.47
N SER A 449 -16.10 8.23 12.23
CA SER A 449 -17.26 7.68 11.51
C SER A 449 -17.44 6.21 11.84
N LYS A 450 -18.69 5.77 11.91
CA LYS A 450 -19.03 4.36 12.08
C LYS A 450 -18.84 3.58 10.79
N SER A 451 -18.60 2.28 10.92
CA SER A 451 -18.67 1.36 9.79
C SER A 451 -20.11 1.26 9.26
N ASN A 452 -20.25 0.87 7.98
CA ASN A 452 -21.53 0.52 7.40
C ASN A 452 -21.74 -1.00 7.28
N ILE A 453 -20.95 -1.83 7.97
CA ILE A 453 -21.12 -3.28 8.07
C ILE A 453 -21.71 -3.62 9.44
N ALA A 454 -22.84 -4.33 9.46
CA ALA A 454 -23.54 -4.76 10.67
C ALA A 454 -22.93 -6.05 11.27
N ASP A 455 -23.41 -6.45 12.45
CA ASP A 455 -22.94 -7.63 13.18
C ASP A 455 -23.21 -8.95 12.44
N ASP A 456 -24.25 -9.01 11.59
CA ASP A 456 -24.51 -10.15 10.70
C ASP A 456 -23.65 -10.13 9.42
N LYS A 457 -22.65 -9.24 9.37
CA LYS A 457 -21.73 -9.00 8.25
C LYS A 457 -22.43 -8.51 6.97
N LYS A 458 -23.62 -7.91 7.06
CA LYS A 458 -24.26 -7.25 5.91
C LYS A 458 -24.05 -5.74 5.92
N THR A 459 -24.06 -5.14 4.73
CA THR A 459 -24.02 -3.69 4.56
C THR A 459 -25.34 -3.06 5.01
N VAL A 460 -25.27 -2.00 5.82
CA VAL A 460 -26.38 -1.20 6.35
C VAL A 460 -26.15 0.29 6.08
N LEU A 461 -27.18 1.12 6.28
CA LEU A 461 -26.97 2.57 6.25
C LEU A 461 -26.14 3.01 7.47
N ALA A 462 -25.35 4.07 7.32
CA ALA A 462 -24.43 4.52 8.38
C ALA A 462 -25.12 4.86 9.71
N ASN A 463 -26.38 5.31 9.67
CA ASN A 463 -27.17 5.64 10.87
C ASN A 463 -27.72 4.40 11.58
N ASP A 464 -27.75 3.25 10.89
CA ASP A 464 -28.35 2.00 11.36
C ASP A 464 -27.31 1.08 12.01
N ASN A 465 -26.07 1.54 12.24
CA ASN A 465 -25.05 0.75 12.93
C ASN A 465 -24.99 1.09 14.43
N PRO A 466 -25.58 0.24 15.32
CA PRO A 466 -25.69 0.57 16.73
C PRO A 466 -24.43 0.25 17.54
N SER A 467 -23.61 -0.73 17.13
CA SER A 467 -22.52 -1.26 17.97
C SER A 467 -21.12 -0.86 17.46
N PRO A 468 -20.20 -0.40 18.33
CA PRO A 468 -18.79 -0.25 18.00
C PRO A 468 -18.16 -1.58 17.54
N ILE A 469 -17.19 -1.55 16.62
CA ILE A 469 -16.49 -2.76 16.16
C ILE A 469 -15.58 -3.33 17.27
N MET A 470 -15.02 -2.43 18.07
CA MET A 470 -14.10 -2.72 19.16
C MET A 470 -14.58 -1.99 20.43
N SER A 471 -14.42 -2.64 21.57
CA SER A 471 -14.63 -2.02 22.88
C SER A 471 -13.52 -1.03 23.23
N ASP A 472 -13.80 -0.06 24.09
CA ASP A 472 -12.80 0.90 24.57
C ASP A 472 -11.56 0.20 25.18
N ALA A 473 -11.75 -0.93 25.86
CA ALA A 473 -10.65 -1.71 26.43
C ALA A 473 -9.75 -2.31 25.33
N GLU A 474 -10.34 -2.86 24.26
CA GLU A 474 -9.58 -3.37 23.11
C GLU A 474 -8.86 -2.25 22.36
N ILE A 475 -9.50 -1.08 22.22
CA ILE A 475 -8.89 0.08 21.58
C ILE A 475 -7.69 0.55 22.40
N LYS A 476 -7.84 0.72 23.73
CA LYS A 476 -6.72 1.15 24.58
C LYS A 476 -5.56 0.16 24.57
N ASP A 477 -5.86 -1.14 24.58
CA ASP A 477 -4.86 -2.20 24.48
C ASP A 477 -4.13 -2.19 23.13
N LEU A 478 -4.87 -2.05 22.02
CA LEU A 478 -4.32 -1.88 20.67
C LEU A 478 -3.37 -0.67 20.63
N ILE A 479 -3.79 0.49 21.11
CA ILE A 479 -2.98 1.71 21.06
C ILE A 479 -1.72 1.59 21.93
N ALA A 480 -1.82 1.00 23.12
CA ALA A 480 -0.66 0.77 23.97
C ALA A 480 0.39 -0.13 23.30
N LEU A 481 -0.04 -1.20 22.62
CA LEU A 481 0.86 -2.07 21.88
C LEU A 481 1.45 -1.36 20.65
N ALA A 482 0.64 -0.59 19.91
CA ALA A 482 1.10 0.21 18.77
C ALA A 482 2.20 1.21 19.16
N LEU A 483 2.02 1.91 20.29
CA LEU A 483 2.97 2.91 20.77
C LEU A 483 4.25 2.26 21.33
N LYS A 484 4.16 1.06 21.94
CA LYS A 484 5.35 0.26 22.27
C LYS A 484 6.16 -0.09 21.01
N ALA A 485 5.49 -0.56 19.96
CA ALA A 485 6.14 -0.84 18.68
C ALA A 485 6.74 0.43 18.07
N HIS A 486 6.01 1.56 18.08
CA HIS A 486 6.50 2.84 17.59
C HIS A 486 7.82 3.25 18.25
N ILE A 487 7.87 3.20 19.58
CA ILE A 487 9.07 3.58 20.36
C ILE A 487 10.26 2.69 19.96
N GLN A 488 10.04 1.38 19.80
CA GLN A 488 11.12 0.46 19.42
C GLN A 488 11.57 0.65 17.97
N PHE A 489 10.66 0.88 17.03
CA PHE A 489 11.03 0.98 15.62
C PHE A 489 11.64 2.33 15.25
N LYS A 490 11.39 3.39 16.04
CA LYS A 490 11.90 4.74 15.73
C LYS A 490 13.41 4.80 15.44
N PRO A 491 14.31 4.09 16.15
CA PRO A 491 15.73 4.08 15.84
C PRO A 491 16.10 3.38 14.52
N THR A 492 15.22 2.56 13.94
CA THR A 492 15.53 1.77 12.73
C THR A 492 15.49 2.60 11.45
N VAL A 493 14.88 3.80 11.50
CA VAL A 493 14.76 4.74 10.36
C VAL A 493 15.77 5.90 10.40
N GLY A 494 16.71 5.92 11.36
CA GLY A 494 17.78 6.92 11.48
C GLY A 494 17.52 8.06 12.50
N GLU A 495 18.56 8.84 12.81
CA GLU A 495 18.62 9.77 13.97
C GLU A 495 17.66 10.98 13.92
N ASN A 496 17.03 11.29 12.78
CA ASN A 496 16.22 12.51 12.58
C ASN A 496 14.74 12.26 12.27
N ALA A 497 14.16 11.16 12.76
CA ALA A 497 12.78 10.80 12.45
C ALA A 497 11.77 11.48 13.42
N ALA A 498 11.78 12.82 13.49
CA ALA A 498 10.81 13.60 14.27
C ALA A 498 9.36 13.33 13.81
N ASP A 499 9.18 13.06 12.52
CA ASP A 499 7.90 12.72 11.88
C ASP A 499 7.66 11.21 11.72
N PHE A 500 8.45 10.36 12.40
CA PHE A 500 8.29 8.91 12.31
C PHE A 500 6.88 8.47 12.67
N ALA A 501 6.34 7.53 11.90
CA ALA A 501 5.15 6.80 12.26
C ALA A 501 5.21 5.38 11.70
N LEU A 502 4.50 4.46 12.33
CA LEU A 502 4.29 3.11 11.85
C LEU A 502 2.92 2.98 11.23
N ASP A 503 2.86 2.24 10.13
CA ASP A 503 1.68 1.60 9.58
C ASP A 503 1.67 0.14 10.07
N LEU A 504 0.65 -0.23 10.83
CA LEU A 504 0.48 -1.56 11.41
C LEU A 504 -0.82 -2.20 10.94
N GLU A 505 -0.75 -3.45 10.46
CA GLU A 505 -1.91 -4.30 10.24
C GLU A 505 -2.20 -5.10 11.51
N PHE A 506 -3.45 -5.11 11.97
CA PHE A 506 -3.87 -5.84 13.16
C PHE A 506 -5.13 -6.66 12.91
N LYS A 507 -5.35 -7.63 13.80
CA LYS A 507 -6.53 -8.50 13.85
C LYS A 507 -7.09 -8.56 15.27
N VAL A 508 -8.39 -8.78 15.38
CA VAL A 508 -9.00 -9.29 16.62
C VAL A 508 -9.48 -10.70 16.36
N ASP A 509 -8.98 -11.65 17.15
CA ASP A 509 -9.26 -13.07 16.97
C ASP A 509 -9.46 -13.76 18.34
N THR A 510 -10.36 -14.73 18.38
CA THR A 510 -10.70 -15.54 19.56
C THR A 510 -10.09 -16.93 19.48
N LYS A 511 -9.70 -17.42 18.30
CA LYS A 511 -9.41 -18.82 18.03
C LYS A 511 -8.42 -19.45 18.99
N ASP A 512 -7.28 -18.79 19.25
CA ASP A 512 -6.21 -19.39 20.06
C ASP A 512 -6.46 -19.33 21.57
N THR A 513 -7.31 -18.42 22.05
CA THR A 513 -7.44 -18.14 23.50
C THR A 513 -8.86 -18.25 24.05
N GLY A 514 -9.84 -18.51 23.18
CA GLY A 514 -11.27 -18.45 23.49
C GLY A 514 -11.80 -17.05 23.79
N ASN A 515 -10.94 -16.03 23.81
CA ASN A 515 -11.25 -14.64 24.13
C ASN A 515 -10.75 -13.71 23.04
N ARG A 516 -11.42 -12.58 22.86
CA ARG A 516 -11.01 -11.57 21.89
C ARG A 516 -9.64 -11.01 22.26
N ARG A 517 -8.67 -11.18 21.36
CA ARG A 517 -7.30 -10.70 21.56
C ARG A 517 -6.82 -9.94 20.33
N ILE A 518 -6.10 -8.86 20.59
CA ILE A 518 -5.36 -8.11 19.57
C ILE A 518 -4.15 -8.93 19.12
N TYR A 519 -4.00 -9.07 17.81
CA TYR A 519 -2.78 -9.58 17.18
C TYR A 519 -2.26 -8.61 16.14
N TYR A 520 -0.94 -8.44 16.06
CA TYR A 520 -0.31 -7.71 14.96
C TYR A 520 0.18 -8.65 13.87
N GLU A 521 -0.06 -8.23 12.63
CA GLU A 521 0.26 -9.01 11.45
C GLU A 521 1.41 -8.43 10.63
N GLN A 522 1.62 -7.12 10.68
CA GLN A 522 2.67 -6.44 9.95
C GLN A 522 2.99 -5.11 10.60
N ALA A 523 4.26 -4.70 10.48
CA ALA A 523 4.71 -3.33 10.68
C ALA A 523 5.51 -2.85 9.48
N ARG A 524 5.38 -1.56 9.18
CA ARG A 524 6.26 -0.84 8.27
C ARG A 524 6.31 0.66 8.62
N PRO A 525 7.38 1.38 8.25
CA PRO A 525 7.37 2.84 8.32
C PRO A 525 6.24 3.43 7.46
N TYR A 526 5.55 4.42 8.01
CA TYR A 526 4.55 5.20 7.28
C TYR A 526 5.23 6.24 6.40
N ILE A 527 4.77 6.36 5.15
CA ILE A 527 5.28 7.33 4.18
C ILE A 527 4.20 8.39 3.95
N GLU A 528 4.55 9.66 4.15
CA GLU A 528 3.65 10.80 3.95
C GLU A 528 3.55 11.29 2.50
#